data_AF-A0A167TGF8-F1
#
_entry.id   AF-A0A167TGF8-F1
#
_cell.length_a   1.000
_cell.length_b   1.000
_cell.length_c   1.000
_cell.angle_alpha   90.00
_cell.angle_beta   90.00
_cell.angle_gamma   90.00
#
_symmetry.space_group_name_H-M   'P 1'
#
loop_
_entity.id
_entity.type
_entity.pdbx_description
1 polymer ?
#
loop_
_entity_poly.entity_id
_entity_poly.type
_entity_poly.pdbx_seq_one_letter_code
_entity_poly.pdbx_strand_id
1 'polypeptide(L)'
;MDSTPSPPPPPPLTFLHLLHVLKHLPRTGWLRTIDRPESVAGHSFGLALLGGFAPAPLDKTRCVFIGLCHDLAESVVGDIPTYAGVPKERKHKLEASAFQYIASLIERSDPAFAQAVTDAWLDYEEGRTAEGRWMKEMDKFECLTWGDKDKDLSEFQGLSAKLVSPTSVAWLAALQQARSAYRTRRQDGRLPVVFLAGVPRALSARVAADLGFRHIALEEVLRAKAQDPSYPHAAYLLGCLDDDIGVFVGLTVRLLQEQLEQAATTTADPTTAWTLVSGFPNTKQELAEFEREVQKPNFVVLLRHGPA
;
A
#
# COMPACT_ATOMS: atom_id res chain seq x y z
N MET A 1 -23.39 -50.35 17.62
CA MET A 1 -23.80 -48.95 17.47
C MET A 1 -23.14 -48.47 16.19
N ASP A 2 -23.90 -48.51 15.11
CA ASP A 2 -23.42 -48.17 13.77
C ASP A 2 -23.48 -46.64 13.65
N SER A 3 -22.34 -45.99 13.86
CA SER A 3 -22.21 -44.53 13.73
C SER A 3 -21.89 -44.22 12.26
N THR A 4 -22.90 -44.28 11.39
CA THR A 4 -22.78 -43.73 10.04
C THR A 4 -22.52 -42.22 10.17
N PRO A 5 -21.41 -41.69 9.64
CA PRO A 5 -21.12 -40.27 9.70
C PRO A 5 -22.21 -39.49 8.96
N SER A 6 -22.68 -38.38 9.55
CA SER A 6 -23.60 -37.46 8.87
C SER A 6 -23.01 -37.01 7.53
N PRO A 7 -23.86 -36.80 6.49
CA PRO A 7 -23.38 -36.27 5.23
C PRO A 7 -22.72 -34.90 5.44
N PRO A 8 -21.70 -34.56 4.64
CA PRO A 8 -21.05 -33.26 4.74
C PRO A 8 -22.05 -32.13 4.42
N PRO A 9 -21.85 -30.94 5.01
CA PRO A 9 -22.67 -29.78 4.67
C PRO A 9 -22.57 -29.44 3.18
N PRO A 10 -23.62 -28.85 2.58
CA PRO A 10 -23.57 -28.44 1.18
C PRO A 10 -22.49 -27.37 0.96
N PRO A 11 -21.88 -27.31 -0.24
CA PRO A 11 -20.90 -26.28 -0.54
C PRO A 11 -21.56 -24.89 -0.65
N PRO A 12 -20.94 -23.82 -0.12
CA PRO A 12 -21.51 -22.46 -0.12
C PRO A 12 -21.33 -21.73 -1.47
N LEU A 13 -21.60 -22.39 -2.60
CA LEU A 13 -21.26 -21.90 -3.94
C LEU A 13 -21.85 -20.53 -4.28
N THR A 14 -23.13 -20.29 -3.94
CA THR A 14 -23.77 -18.99 -4.18
C THR A 14 -23.10 -17.86 -3.40
N PHE A 15 -22.68 -18.14 -2.16
CA PHE A 15 -21.93 -17.16 -1.35
C PHE A 15 -20.56 -16.88 -1.98
N LEU A 16 -19.85 -17.90 -2.46
CA LEU A 16 -18.57 -17.72 -3.15
C LEU A 16 -18.72 -16.89 -4.44
N HIS A 17 -19.83 -17.02 -5.17
CA HIS A 17 -20.12 -16.17 -6.32
C HIS A 17 -20.34 -14.69 -5.92
N LEU A 18 -20.96 -14.41 -4.77
CA LEU A 18 -21.07 -13.04 -4.25
C LEU A 18 -19.69 -12.44 -3.93
N LEU A 19 -18.77 -13.24 -3.36
CA LEU A 19 -17.39 -12.79 -3.16
C LEU A 19 -16.68 -12.47 -4.48
N HIS A 20 -17.01 -13.17 -5.57
CA HIS A 20 -16.47 -12.88 -6.89
C HIS A 20 -16.96 -11.53 -7.43
N VAL A 21 -18.21 -11.15 -7.16
CA VAL A 21 -18.73 -9.82 -7.52
C VAL A 21 -17.86 -8.72 -6.92
N LEU A 22 -17.49 -8.84 -5.64
CA LEU A 22 -16.64 -7.85 -4.95
C LEU A 22 -15.25 -7.68 -5.58
N LYS A 23 -14.70 -8.72 -6.22
CA LYS A 23 -13.40 -8.65 -6.92
C LYS A 23 -13.45 -7.78 -8.17
N HIS A 24 -14.65 -7.59 -8.73
CA HIS A 24 -14.88 -6.85 -9.95
C HIS A 24 -15.69 -5.57 -9.75
N LEU A 25 -16.20 -5.33 -8.54
CA LEU A 25 -16.92 -4.12 -8.17
C LEU A 25 -15.90 -3.01 -7.84
N PRO A 26 -15.76 -1.96 -8.67
CA PRO A 26 -14.88 -0.85 -8.36
C PRO A 26 -15.44 -0.02 -7.20
N ARG A 27 -14.55 0.59 -6.41
CA ARG A 27 -14.93 1.60 -5.42
C ARG A 27 -15.45 2.86 -6.12
N THR A 28 -16.77 3.01 -6.17
CA THR A 28 -17.53 4.00 -6.94
C THR A 28 -17.19 5.44 -6.54
N GLY A 29 -16.77 5.66 -5.28
CA GLY A 29 -16.27 6.95 -4.81
C GLY A 29 -15.10 7.49 -5.64
N TRP A 30 -14.21 6.62 -6.09
CA TRP A 30 -12.99 6.98 -6.82
C TRP A 30 -13.18 7.19 -8.32
N LEU A 31 -14.27 6.70 -8.92
CA LEU A 31 -14.49 6.78 -10.37
C LEU A 31 -14.55 8.21 -10.92
N ARG A 32 -14.74 9.22 -10.06
CA ARG A 32 -14.72 10.64 -10.44
C ARG A 32 -13.30 11.19 -10.62
N THR A 33 -12.30 10.56 -10.03
CA THR A 33 -10.91 11.05 -9.97
C THR A 33 -9.88 10.04 -10.47
N ILE A 34 -10.23 8.75 -10.53
CA ILE A 34 -9.35 7.64 -10.88
C ILE A 34 -10.02 6.73 -11.91
N ASP A 35 -9.39 6.59 -13.08
CA ASP A 35 -9.91 5.77 -14.20
C ASP A 35 -10.01 4.27 -13.86
N ARG A 36 -9.09 3.78 -13.04
CA ARG A 36 -9.02 2.36 -12.60
C ARG A 36 -8.83 2.30 -11.09
N PRO A 37 -9.91 2.50 -10.32
CA PRO A 37 -9.84 2.42 -8.88
C PRO A 37 -9.65 0.96 -8.43
N GLU A 38 -9.32 0.79 -7.16
CA GLU A 38 -9.38 -0.50 -6.50
C GLU A 38 -10.79 -1.11 -6.55
N SER A 39 -10.85 -2.43 -6.33
CA SER A 39 -12.13 -3.12 -6.09
C SER A 39 -12.51 -3.07 -4.61
N VAL A 40 -13.79 -3.28 -4.30
CA VAL A 40 -14.28 -3.41 -2.92
C VAL A 40 -13.59 -4.55 -2.18
N ALA A 41 -13.28 -5.66 -2.86
CA ALA A 41 -12.48 -6.74 -2.28
C ALA A 41 -11.03 -6.30 -1.98
N GLY A 42 -10.43 -5.46 -2.84
CA GLY A 42 -9.09 -4.89 -2.62
C GLY A 42 -9.05 -4.02 -1.37
N HIS A 43 -10.01 -3.10 -1.26
CA HIS A 43 -10.23 -2.26 -0.09
C HIS A 43 -10.42 -3.10 1.18
N SER A 44 -11.34 -4.07 1.16
CA SER A 44 -11.63 -4.95 2.30
C SER A 44 -10.40 -5.76 2.74
N PHE A 45 -9.57 -6.19 1.80
CA PHE A 45 -8.32 -6.89 2.11
C PHE A 45 -7.30 -5.96 2.80
N GLY A 46 -7.12 -4.74 2.27
CA GLY A 46 -6.26 -3.73 2.88
C GLY A 46 -6.70 -3.37 4.30
N LEU A 47 -8.00 -3.14 4.48
CA LEU A 47 -8.60 -2.85 5.77
C LEU A 47 -8.48 -4.02 6.76
N ALA A 48 -8.68 -5.26 6.32
CA ALA A 48 -8.51 -6.43 7.17
C ALA A 48 -7.07 -6.53 7.71
N LEU A 49 -6.06 -6.34 6.85
CA LEU A 49 -4.66 -6.31 7.29
C LEU A 49 -4.36 -5.13 8.22
N LEU A 50 -4.98 -3.97 7.99
CA LEU A 50 -4.89 -2.83 8.89
C LEU A 50 -5.44 -3.17 10.30
N GLY A 51 -6.47 -4.01 10.38
CA GLY A 51 -7.00 -4.55 11.64
C GLY A 51 -5.97 -5.31 12.48
N GLY A 52 -4.95 -5.91 11.86
CA GLY A 52 -3.83 -6.56 12.55
C GLY A 52 -2.94 -5.61 13.36
N PHE A 53 -3.02 -4.31 13.07
CA PHE A 53 -2.33 -3.23 13.80
C PHE A 53 -3.19 -2.60 14.90
N ALA A 54 -4.37 -3.16 15.21
CA ALA A 54 -5.21 -2.64 16.28
C ALA A 54 -4.45 -2.59 17.62
N PRO A 55 -4.45 -1.45 18.34
CA PRO A 55 -3.78 -1.32 19.63
C PRO A 55 -4.50 -2.12 20.72
N ALA A 56 -3.76 -2.56 21.75
CA ALA A 56 -4.38 -3.16 22.93
C ALA A 56 -5.33 -2.15 23.61
N PRO A 57 -6.46 -2.59 24.21
CA PRO A 57 -6.86 -3.98 24.43
C PRO A 57 -7.75 -4.59 23.31
N LEU A 58 -7.78 -4.00 22.10
CA LEU A 58 -8.65 -4.49 21.03
C LEU A 58 -8.26 -5.89 20.57
N ASP A 59 -9.27 -6.72 20.27
CA ASP A 59 -9.04 -8.02 19.64
C ASP A 59 -8.73 -7.84 18.14
N LYS A 60 -7.46 -8.05 17.80
CA LYS A 60 -6.97 -8.00 16.41
C LYS A 60 -7.67 -8.99 15.50
N THR A 61 -7.99 -10.19 15.97
CA THR A 61 -8.68 -11.22 15.17
C THR A 61 -10.08 -10.74 14.82
N ARG A 62 -10.78 -10.15 15.80
CA ARG A 62 -12.10 -9.55 15.57
C ARG A 62 -12.03 -8.37 14.61
N CYS A 63 -11.04 -7.48 14.75
CA CYS A 63 -10.80 -6.37 13.82
C CYS A 63 -10.58 -6.85 12.37
N VAL A 64 -9.71 -7.84 12.17
CA VAL A 64 -9.44 -8.45 10.85
C VAL A 64 -10.75 -9.01 10.27
N PHE A 65 -11.51 -9.75 11.08
CA PHE A 65 -12.76 -10.36 10.63
C PHE A 65 -13.85 -9.33 10.28
N ILE A 66 -13.95 -8.24 11.03
CA ILE A 66 -14.80 -7.10 10.70
C ILE A 66 -14.38 -6.50 9.35
N GLY A 67 -13.08 -6.26 9.13
CA GLY A 67 -12.56 -5.74 7.86
C GLY A 67 -12.94 -6.61 6.66
N LEU A 68 -12.91 -7.94 6.80
CA LEU A 68 -13.32 -8.88 5.74
C LEU A 68 -14.83 -8.85 5.46
N CYS A 69 -15.66 -8.53 6.47
CA CYS A 69 -17.11 -8.68 6.38
C CYS A 69 -17.85 -7.37 6.10
N HIS A 70 -17.30 -6.21 6.46
CA HIS A 70 -18.07 -4.96 6.59
C HIS A 70 -18.83 -4.54 5.31
N ASP A 71 -18.21 -4.67 4.13
CA ASP A 71 -18.79 -4.30 2.83
C ASP A 71 -19.36 -5.50 2.05
N LEU A 72 -19.60 -6.65 2.68
CA LEU A 72 -20.17 -7.82 1.98
C LEU A 72 -21.54 -7.52 1.34
N ALA A 73 -22.34 -6.62 1.91
CA ALA A 73 -23.62 -6.20 1.33
C ALA A 73 -23.48 -5.65 -0.09
N GLU A 74 -22.35 -5.01 -0.41
CA GLU A 74 -22.11 -4.39 -1.71
C GLU A 74 -22.08 -5.41 -2.85
N SER A 75 -21.85 -6.69 -2.54
CA SER A 75 -21.98 -7.79 -3.52
C SER A 75 -23.41 -7.96 -4.06
N VAL A 76 -24.41 -7.42 -3.35
CA VAL A 76 -25.84 -7.49 -3.69
C VAL A 76 -26.37 -6.12 -4.09
N VAL A 77 -26.04 -5.07 -3.34
CA VAL A 77 -26.61 -3.72 -3.56
C VAL A 77 -25.70 -2.78 -4.35
N GLY A 78 -24.46 -3.18 -4.63
CA GLY A 78 -23.41 -2.34 -5.20
C GLY A 78 -22.80 -1.38 -4.19
N ASP A 79 -21.66 -0.77 -4.54
CA ASP A 79 -21.06 0.31 -3.77
C ASP A 79 -21.84 1.61 -4.02
N ILE A 80 -22.63 2.03 -3.03
CA ILE A 80 -23.46 3.24 -3.06
C ILE A 80 -22.64 4.43 -2.53
N PRO A 81 -22.15 5.32 -3.41
CA PRO A 81 -21.31 6.44 -3.00
C PRO A 81 -22.14 7.53 -2.32
N THR A 82 -21.48 8.36 -1.49
CA THR A 82 -22.12 9.46 -0.77
C THR A 82 -22.80 10.49 -1.70
N TYR A 83 -22.27 10.69 -2.91
CA TYR A 83 -22.84 11.59 -3.91
C TYR A 83 -24.08 11.04 -4.63
N ALA A 84 -24.45 9.77 -4.42
CA ALA A 84 -25.67 9.20 -5.01
C ALA A 84 -26.96 9.77 -4.37
N GLY A 85 -26.85 10.54 -3.28
CA GLY A 85 -28.00 11.19 -2.63
C GLY A 85 -28.98 10.22 -1.97
N VAL A 86 -28.60 8.95 -1.80
CA VAL A 86 -29.41 7.95 -1.09
C VAL A 86 -29.42 8.30 0.41
N PRO A 87 -30.60 8.50 1.03
CA PRO A 87 -30.68 8.76 2.47
C PRO A 87 -30.05 7.63 3.28
N LYS A 88 -29.39 7.97 4.40
CA LYS A 88 -28.67 7.00 5.24
C LYS A 88 -29.57 5.85 5.68
N GLU A 89 -30.82 6.15 6.05
CA GLU A 89 -31.81 5.17 6.49
C GLU A 89 -32.21 4.22 5.36
N ARG A 90 -32.24 4.71 4.11
CA ARG A 90 -32.53 3.87 2.94
C ARG A 90 -31.34 2.98 2.61
N LYS A 91 -30.12 3.54 2.63
CA LYS A 91 -28.87 2.78 2.44
C LYS A 91 -28.80 1.63 3.46
N HIS A 92 -28.98 1.95 4.74
CA HIS A 92 -28.97 0.96 5.81
C HIS A 92 -30.00 -0.15 5.62
N LYS A 93 -31.24 0.18 5.20
CA LYS A 93 -32.27 -0.84 4.89
C LYS A 93 -31.88 -1.76 3.72
N LEU A 94 -31.25 -1.22 2.69
CA LEU A 94 -30.77 -2.00 1.55
C LEU A 94 -29.66 -2.96 1.98
N GLU A 95 -28.68 -2.45 2.72
CA GLU A 95 -27.56 -3.26 3.23
C GLU A 95 -28.02 -4.32 4.24
N ALA A 96 -28.94 -3.99 5.14
CA ALA A 96 -29.53 -4.95 6.06
C ALA A 96 -30.24 -6.10 5.33
N SER A 97 -31.02 -5.78 4.28
CA SER A 97 -31.66 -6.79 3.44
C SER A 97 -30.65 -7.65 2.69
N ALA A 98 -29.54 -7.08 2.22
CA ALA A 98 -28.47 -7.81 1.58
C ALA A 98 -27.78 -8.77 2.56
N PHE A 99 -27.51 -8.34 3.79
CA PHE A 99 -26.92 -9.19 4.82
C PHE A 99 -27.84 -10.33 5.23
N GLN A 100 -29.16 -10.09 5.32
CA GLN A 100 -30.12 -11.18 5.57
C GLN A 100 -30.05 -12.25 4.47
N TYR A 101 -29.97 -11.83 3.20
CA TYR A 101 -29.79 -12.75 2.10
C TYR A 101 -28.46 -13.51 2.18
N ILE A 102 -27.34 -12.81 2.38
CA ILE A 102 -26.00 -13.41 2.51
C ILE A 102 -25.95 -14.42 3.66
N ALA A 103 -26.47 -14.06 4.84
CA ALA A 103 -26.51 -14.93 6.01
C ALA A 103 -27.30 -16.22 5.70
N SER A 104 -28.45 -16.12 5.02
CA SER A 104 -29.25 -17.28 4.62
C SER A 104 -28.52 -18.23 3.66
N LEU A 105 -27.59 -17.71 2.84
CA LEU A 105 -26.79 -18.55 1.95
C LEU A 105 -25.72 -19.33 2.73
N ILE A 106 -25.11 -18.68 3.72
CA ILE A 106 -24.06 -19.26 4.57
C ILE A 106 -24.66 -20.27 5.54
N GLU A 107 -25.81 -19.96 6.15
CA GLU A 107 -26.47 -20.75 7.18
C GLU A 107 -26.76 -22.19 6.73
N ARG A 108 -27.06 -22.39 5.44
CA ARG A 108 -27.24 -23.73 4.87
C ARG A 108 -26.02 -24.63 4.99
N SER A 109 -24.83 -24.03 5.11
CA SER A 109 -23.55 -24.74 5.19
C SER A 109 -22.97 -24.67 6.61
N ASP A 110 -23.04 -23.49 7.24
CA ASP A 110 -22.53 -23.23 8.59
C ASP A 110 -23.33 -22.10 9.27
N PRO A 111 -24.32 -22.44 10.13
CA PRO A 111 -25.10 -21.46 10.88
C PRO A 111 -24.29 -20.59 11.83
N ALA A 112 -23.26 -21.15 12.47
CA ALA A 112 -22.43 -20.41 13.43
C ALA A 112 -21.59 -19.35 12.70
N PHE A 113 -21.06 -19.69 11.52
CA PHE A 113 -20.36 -18.73 10.68
C PHE A 113 -21.28 -17.65 10.11
N ALA A 114 -22.51 -17.99 9.71
CA ALA A 114 -23.51 -17.02 9.26
C ALA A 114 -23.76 -15.96 10.35
N GLN A 115 -23.97 -16.40 11.60
CA GLN A 115 -24.16 -15.52 12.74
C GLN A 115 -22.92 -14.64 12.98
N ALA A 116 -21.71 -15.22 12.93
CA ALA A 116 -20.48 -14.47 13.11
C ALA A 116 -20.31 -13.34 12.08
N VAL A 117 -20.61 -13.61 10.80
CA VAL A 117 -20.57 -12.63 9.70
C VAL A 117 -21.59 -11.51 9.94
N THR A 118 -22.82 -11.85 10.30
CA THR A 118 -23.86 -10.86 10.64
C THR A 118 -23.45 -9.98 11.83
N ASP A 119 -22.92 -10.58 12.90
CA ASP A 119 -22.44 -9.81 14.05
C ASP A 119 -21.26 -8.91 13.71
N ALA A 120 -20.34 -9.34 12.84
CA ALA A 120 -19.22 -8.51 12.41
C ALA A 120 -19.68 -7.28 11.63
N TRP A 121 -20.67 -7.44 10.75
CA TRP A 121 -21.29 -6.31 10.06
C TRP A 121 -22.02 -5.37 11.02
N LEU A 122 -22.84 -5.89 11.93
CA LEU A 122 -23.55 -5.06 12.92
C LEU A 122 -22.60 -4.30 13.84
N ASP A 123 -21.52 -4.96 14.29
CA ASP A 123 -20.49 -4.32 15.11
C ASP A 123 -19.88 -3.10 14.41
N TYR A 124 -19.61 -3.20 13.11
CA TYR A 124 -19.12 -2.10 12.29
C TYR A 124 -20.18 -1.04 12.00
N GLU A 125 -21.37 -1.46 11.57
CA GLU A 125 -22.38 -0.56 11.05
C GLU A 125 -23.01 0.28 12.16
N GLU A 126 -23.32 -0.36 13.28
CA GLU A 126 -23.92 0.27 14.46
C GLU A 126 -22.87 0.74 15.48
N GLY A 127 -21.61 0.29 15.36
CA GLY A 127 -20.55 0.63 16.30
C GLY A 127 -20.77 0.00 17.69
N ARG A 128 -21.35 -1.21 17.75
CA ARG A 128 -21.67 -1.93 19.00
C ARG A 128 -20.42 -2.17 19.86
N THR A 129 -19.30 -2.54 19.24
CA THR A 129 -18.06 -2.93 19.92
C THR A 129 -16.95 -1.88 19.74
N ALA A 130 -15.90 -1.97 20.58
CA ALA A 130 -14.74 -1.09 20.45
C ALA A 130 -13.99 -1.37 19.14
N GLU A 131 -13.90 -2.64 18.75
CA GLU A 131 -13.34 -3.13 17.50
C GLU A 131 -14.13 -2.60 16.30
N GLY A 132 -15.47 -2.66 16.35
CA GLY A 132 -16.32 -2.12 15.28
C GLY A 132 -16.15 -0.62 15.07
N ARG A 133 -16.10 0.16 16.17
CA ARG A 133 -15.83 1.61 16.11
C ARG A 133 -14.43 1.92 15.58
N TRP A 134 -13.42 1.18 16.05
CA TRP A 134 -12.04 1.29 15.58
C TRP A 134 -11.93 0.99 14.08
N MET A 135 -12.50 -0.13 13.62
CA MET A 135 -12.48 -0.51 12.21
C MET A 135 -13.23 0.50 11.33
N LYS A 136 -14.29 1.13 11.85
CA LYS A 136 -14.97 2.23 11.16
C LYS A 136 -14.09 3.46 11.00
N GLU A 137 -13.21 3.77 11.95
CA GLU A 137 -12.18 4.80 11.76
C GLU A 137 -11.10 4.35 10.76
N MET A 138 -10.65 3.10 10.85
CA MET A 138 -9.62 2.54 9.97
C MET A 138 -10.04 2.45 8.50
N ASP A 139 -11.31 2.18 8.21
CA ASP A 139 -11.88 2.26 6.85
C ASP A 139 -11.60 3.64 6.21
N LYS A 140 -11.81 4.71 6.98
CA LYS A 140 -11.55 6.08 6.51
C LYS A 140 -10.06 6.33 6.32
N PHE A 141 -9.23 5.81 7.23
CA PHE A 141 -7.79 5.96 7.12
C PHE A 141 -7.25 5.21 5.89
N GLU A 142 -7.72 3.99 5.63
CA GLU A 142 -7.35 3.18 4.47
C GLU A 142 -7.76 3.87 3.17
N CYS A 143 -8.98 4.42 3.10
CA CYS A 143 -9.40 5.24 1.98
C CYS A 143 -8.44 6.44 1.76
N LEU A 144 -7.97 7.06 2.84
CA LEU A 144 -6.99 8.14 2.75
C LEU A 144 -5.59 7.67 2.34
N THR A 145 -5.18 6.41 2.50
CA THR A 145 -3.87 5.92 2.04
C THR A 145 -3.86 5.59 0.56
N TRP A 146 -4.96 5.09 -0.01
CA TRP A 146 -5.07 4.76 -1.44
C TRP A 146 -4.94 6.00 -2.34
N GLY A 147 -5.48 7.14 -1.89
CA GLY A 147 -5.51 8.36 -2.68
C GLY A 147 -4.14 8.71 -3.28
N ASP A 148 -4.08 8.67 -4.62
CA ASP A 148 -2.89 8.88 -5.44
C ASP A 148 -2.10 10.12 -4.96
N LYS A 149 -0.79 9.94 -4.78
CA LYS A 149 0.12 10.99 -4.26
C LYS A 149 0.10 12.26 -5.12
N ASP A 150 -0.24 12.10 -6.41
CA ASP A 150 -0.25 13.18 -7.41
C ASP A 150 -1.63 13.80 -7.67
N LYS A 151 -2.71 13.28 -7.06
CA LYS A 151 -4.08 13.77 -7.30
C LYS A 151 -4.62 14.64 -6.18
N ASP A 152 -5.53 15.54 -6.53
CA ASP A 152 -6.28 16.32 -5.55
C ASP A 152 -7.33 15.42 -4.88
N LEU A 153 -7.13 15.19 -3.58
CA LEU A 153 -8.02 14.41 -2.71
C LEU A 153 -8.87 15.33 -1.83
N SER A 154 -9.03 16.60 -2.21
CA SER A 154 -9.79 17.60 -1.47
C SER A 154 -11.19 17.10 -1.08
N GLU A 155 -11.86 16.34 -1.94
CA GLU A 155 -13.18 15.75 -1.65
C GLU A 155 -13.16 14.72 -0.52
N PHE A 156 -12.03 14.07 -0.26
CA PHE A 156 -11.84 13.09 0.81
C PHE A 156 -11.30 13.72 2.12
N GLN A 157 -10.97 15.01 2.13
CA GLN A 157 -10.46 15.69 3.33
C GLN A 157 -11.46 15.65 4.50
N GLY A 158 -12.76 15.59 4.21
CA GLY A 158 -13.81 15.41 5.23
C GLY A 158 -13.72 14.09 6.01
N LEU A 159 -12.98 13.10 5.50
CA LEU A 159 -12.68 11.86 6.24
C LEU A 159 -11.66 12.09 7.36
N SER A 160 -10.69 12.99 7.16
CA SER A 160 -9.67 13.32 8.15
C SER A 160 -10.28 13.81 9.47
N ALA A 161 -11.35 14.62 9.39
CA ALA A 161 -12.04 15.13 10.58
C ALA A 161 -12.79 14.04 11.39
N LYS A 162 -12.94 12.84 10.83
CA LYS A 162 -13.61 11.70 11.47
C LYS A 162 -12.62 10.72 12.11
N LEU A 163 -11.31 10.97 11.98
CA LEU A 163 -10.25 10.24 12.67
C LEU A 163 -10.02 10.92 14.02
N VAL A 164 -10.43 10.28 15.11
CA VAL A 164 -10.50 10.92 16.44
C VAL A 164 -9.70 10.16 17.49
N SER A 165 -9.48 8.86 17.29
CA SER A 165 -8.65 8.06 18.18
C SER A 165 -7.18 8.53 18.13
N PRO A 166 -6.44 8.49 19.27
CA PRO A 166 -5.04 8.93 19.32
C PRO A 166 -4.15 8.27 18.25
N THR A 167 -4.36 6.98 17.99
CA THR A 167 -3.63 6.22 16.98
C THR A 167 -3.93 6.70 15.57
N SER A 168 -5.21 6.88 15.22
CA SER A 168 -5.59 7.34 13.87
C SER A 168 -5.10 8.76 13.58
N VAL A 169 -5.13 9.64 14.58
CA VAL A 169 -4.60 11.01 14.48
C VAL A 169 -3.09 11.00 14.23
N ALA A 170 -2.34 10.18 14.98
CA ALA A 170 -0.91 10.04 14.78
C ALA A 170 -0.57 9.48 13.39
N TRP A 171 -1.31 8.48 12.92
CA TRP A 171 -1.11 7.90 11.59
C TRP A 171 -1.47 8.86 10.47
N LEU A 172 -2.54 9.63 10.62
CA LEU A 172 -2.91 10.68 9.68
C LEU A 172 -1.81 11.75 9.58
N ALA A 173 -1.24 12.17 10.71
CA ALA A 173 -0.14 13.13 10.73
C ALA A 173 1.10 12.58 9.99
N ALA A 174 1.45 11.32 10.22
CA ALA A 174 2.55 10.66 9.51
C ALA A 174 2.29 10.57 7.99
N LEU A 175 1.06 10.23 7.59
CA LEU A 175 0.66 10.19 6.18
C LEU A 175 0.74 11.57 5.53
N GLN A 176 0.28 12.61 6.21
CA GLN A 176 0.34 13.99 5.73
C GLN A 176 1.79 14.48 5.61
N GLN A 177 2.66 14.15 6.57
CA GLN A 177 4.09 14.45 6.53
C GLN A 177 4.77 13.73 5.35
N ALA A 178 4.46 12.46 5.11
CA ALA A 178 5.00 11.71 3.98
C ALA A 178 4.58 12.35 2.64
N ARG A 179 3.32 12.78 2.53
CA ARG A 179 2.78 13.46 1.33
C ARG A 179 3.40 14.85 1.11
N SER A 180 3.54 15.66 2.16
CA SER A 180 4.15 16.98 2.03
C SER A 180 5.62 16.85 1.60
N ALA A 181 6.37 15.95 2.23
CA ALA A 181 7.75 15.67 1.86
C ALA A 181 7.86 15.20 0.40
N TYR A 182 6.94 14.35 -0.07
CA TYR A 182 6.89 13.92 -1.47
C TYR A 182 6.62 15.09 -2.43
N ARG A 183 5.66 15.98 -2.12
CA ARG A 183 5.34 17.14 -2.96
C ARG A 183 6.48 18.16 -3.00
N THR A 184 7.05 18.50 -1.84
CA THR A 184 8.20 19.42 -1.74
C THR A 184 9.37 18.89 -2.59
N ARG A 185 9.70 17.60 -2.48
CA ARG A 185 10.74 16.98 -3.31
C ARG A 185 10.46 17.08 -4.82
N ARG A 186 9.19 16.94 -5.24
CA ARG A 186 8.84 17.13 -6.66
C ARG A 186 8.93 18.59 -7.12
N GLN A 187 8.84 19.56 -6.19
CA GLN A 187 8.91 20.98 -6.48
C GLN A 187 10.35 21.53 -6.42
N ASP A 188 11.19 21.04 -5.51
CA ASP A 188 12.53 21.58 -5.20
C ASP A 188 13.64 21.23 -6.22
N GLY A 189 13.28 20.89 -7.46
CA GLY A 189 14.23 20.73 -8.56
C GLY A 189 14.83 19.33 -8.68
N ARG A 190 15.39 19.04 -9.87
CA ARG A 190 15.93 17.72 -10.22
C ARG A 190 17.31 17.51 -9.59
N LEU A 191 17.54 16.37 -8.96
CA LEU A 191 18.87 15.96 -8.53
C LEU A 191 19.69 15.61 -9.79
N PRO A 192 20.85 16.23 -10.05
CA PRO A 192 21.67 15.95 -11.22
C PRO A 192 22.34 14.58 -11.09
N VAL A 193 21.74 13.56 -11.72
CA VAL A 193 22.16 12.15 -11.61
C VAL A 193 22.50 11.58 -12.99
N VAL A 194 23.61 10.84 -13.07
CA VAL A 194 23.98 10.01 -14.22
C VAL A 194 24.05 8.56 -13.77
N PHE A 195 23.31 7.68 -14.45
CA PHE A 195 23.40 6.24 -14.24
C PHE A 195 24.42 5.62 -15.20
N LEU A 196 25.38 4.87 -14.68
CA LEU A 196 26.29 3.99 -15.43
C LEU A 196 25.89 2.52 -15.20
N ALA A 197 25.14 1.97 -16.15
CA ALA A 197 24.76 0.57 -16.17
C ALA A 197 25.72 -0.27 -17.04
N GLY A 198 26.04 -1.48 -16.58
CA GLY A 198 26.91 -2.43 -17.32
C GLY A 198 28.41 -2.11 -17.28
N VAL A 199 28.85 -1.21 -16.41
CA VAL A 199 30.25 -0.82 -16.24
C VAL A 199 30.81 -1.38 -14.92
N PRO A 200 32.00 -2.02 -14.91
CA PRO A 200 32.62 -2.49 -13.67
C PRO A 200 32.84 -1.37 -12.66
N ARG A 201 32.61 -1.64 -11.37
CA ARG A 201 32.69 -0.65 -10.27
C ARG A 201 33.98 0.18 -10.31
N ALA A 202 35.13 -0.45 -10.52
CA ALA A 202 36.43 0.24 -10.57
C ALA A 202 36.52 1.26 -11.71
N LEU A 203 35.92 0.95 -12.87
CA LEU A 203 35.87 1.86 -14.01
C LEU A 203 34.87 2.99 -13.76
N SER A 204 33.72 2.69 -13.17
CA SER A 204 32.72 3.71 -12.78
C SER A 204 33.30 4.73 -11.80
N ALA A 205 34.07 4.27 -10.80
CA ALA A 205 34.74 5.14 -9.84
C ALA A 205 35.77 6.06 -10.52
N ARG A 206 36.54 5.53 -11.48
CA ARG A 206 37.50 6.33 -12.26
C ARG A 206 36.80 7.39 -13.12
N VAL A 207 35.73 7.02 -13.83
CA VAL A 207 34.93 7.96 -14.63
C VAL A 207 34.34 9.06 -13.76
N ALA A 208 33.82 8.73 -12.57
CA ALA A 208 33.31 9.72 -11.64
C ALA A 208 34.42 10.69 -11.20
N ALA A 209 35.60 10.19 -10.84
CA ALA A 209 36.75 11.02 -10.46
C ALA A 209 37.21 11.94 -11.60
N ASP A 210 37.31 11.42 -12.83
CA ASP A 210 37.72 12.19 -14.02
C ASP A 210 36.73 13.33 -14.34
N LEU A 211 35.44 13.12 -14.08
CA LEU A 211 34.37 14.11 -14.27
C LEU A 211 34.17 15.04 -13.06
N GLY A 212 34.84 14.79 -11.93
CA GLY A 212 34.59 15.49 -10.68
C GLY A 212 33.21 15.20 -10.07
N PHE A 213 32.61 14.06 -10.43
CA PHE A 213 31.29 13.63 -9.94
C PHE A 213 31.44 12.83 -8.65
N ARG A 214 30.42 12.90 -7.80
CA ARG A 214 30.31 11.96 -6.69
C ARG A 214 29.96 10.58 -7.23
N HIS A 215 30.45 9.53 -6.60
CA HIS A 215 30.16 8.16 -7.01
C HIS A 215 29.35 7.45 -5.93
N ILE A 216 28.21 6.87 -6.33
CA ILE A 216 27.41 5.96 -5.51
C ILE A 216 27.42 4.59 -6.20
N ALA A 217 28.00 3.59 -5.56
CA ALA A 217 27.88 2.20 -5.99
C ALA A 217 26.73 1.53 -5.23
N LEU A 218 25.67 1.11 -5.92
CA LEU A 218 24.51 0.49 -5.26
C LEU A 218 24.91 -0.70 -4.39
N GLU A 219 25.81 -1.55 -4.86
CA GLU A 219 26.30 -2.71 -4.12
C GLU A 219 26.91 -2.32 -2.76
N GLU A 220 27.64 -1.21 -2.68
CA GLU A 220 28.24 -0.73 -1.42
C GLU A 220 27.16 -0.20 -0.48
N VAL A 221 26.17 0.52 -1.00
CA VAL A 221 25.02 1.01 -0.22
C VAL A 221 24.26 -0.17 0.39
N LEU A 222 23.99 -1.21 -0.40
CA LEU A 222 23.31 -2.42 0.07
C LEU A 222 24.13 -3.17 1.12
N ARG A 223 25.44 -3.39 0.88
CA ARG A 223 26.34 -4.06 1.84
C ARG A 223 26.45 -3.28 3.16
N ALA A 224 26.60 -1.95 3.10
CA ALA A 224 26.67 -1.11 4.29
C ALA A 224 25.39 -1.19 5.13
N LYS A 225 24.23 -1.11 4.48
CA LYS A 225 22.92 -1.23 5.15
C LYS A 225 22.64 -2.65 5.67
N ALA A 226 23.15 -3.67 5.01
CA ALA A 226 23.07 -5.06 5.46
C ALA A 226 23.91 -5.29 6.74
N GLN A 227 25.01 -4.56 6.89
CA GLN A 227 25.90 -4.66 8.06
C GLN A 227 25.47 -3.78 9.24
N ASP A 228 24.53 -2.85 9.06
CA ASP A 228 24.01 -1.98 10.11
C ASP A 228 22.89 -2.69 10.89
N PRO A 229 23.12 -3.15 12.13
CA PRO A 229 22.10 -3.89 12.89
C PRO A 229 20.90 -3.01 13.29
N SER A 230 21.04 -1.68 13.23
CA SER A 230 19.96 -0.74 13.52
C SER A 230 19.04 -0.52 12.31
N TYR A 231 19.47 -0.91 11.10
CA TYR A 231 18.69 -0.75 9.90
C TYR A 231 17.56 -1.80 9.83
N PRO A 232 16.28 -1.41 9.73
CA PRO A 232 15.14 -2.34 9.83
C PRO A 232 15.15 -3.49 8.80
N HIS A 233 15.85 -3.30 7.68
CA HIS A 233 15.91 -4.28 6.59
C HIS A 233 17.30 -4.95 6.48
N ALA A 234 18.18 -4.81 7.47
CA ALA A 234 19.54 -5.37 7.42
C ALA A 234 19.53 -6.89 7.16
N ALA A 235 18.72 -7.65 7.90
CA ALA A 235 18.60 -9.09 7.73
C ALA A 235 18.06 -9.50 6.34
N TYR A 236 17.12 -8.73 5.79
CA TYR A 236 16.60 -8.96 4.44
C TYR A 236 17.69 -8.72 3.38
N LEU A 237 18.45 -7.63 3.52
CA LEU A 237 19.55 -7.32 2.61
C LEU A 237 20.67 -8.36 2.68
N LEU A 238 21.01 -8.85 3.88
CA LEU A 238 21.97 -9.93 4.05
C LEU A 238 21.53 -11.18 3.28
N GLY A 239 20.29 -11.64 3.46
CA GLY A 239 19.76 -12.80 2.72
C GLY A 239 19.79 -12.61 1.21
N CYS A 240 19.40 -11.43 0.71
CA CYS A 240 19.50 -11.12 -0.72
C CYS A 240 20.95 -11.19 -1.24
N LEU A 241 21.91 -10.68 -0.49
CA LEU A 241 23.32 -10.67 -0.89
C LEU A 241 23.95 -12.07 -0.81
N ASP A 242 23.58 -12.87 0.20
CA ASP A 242 24.10 -14.23 0.41
C ASP A 242 23.56 -15.21 -0.65
N ASP A 243 22.28 -15.06 -1.04
CA ASP A 243 21.61 -15.94 -2.00
C ASP A 243 21.70 -15.45 -3.46
N ASP A 244 22.40 -14.33 -3.73
CA ASP A 244 22.46 -13.65 -5.04
C ASP A 244 21.06 -13.34 -5.62
N ILE A 245 20.14 -12.91 -4.74
CA ILE A 245 18.78 -12.53 -5.10
C ILE A 245 18.67 -11.01 -5.16
N GLY A 246 18.12 -10.49 -6.25
CA GLY A 246 17.87 -9.06 -6.42
C GLY A 246 17.02 -8.46 -5.28
N VAL A 247 17.47 -7.32 -4.76
CA VAL A 247 16.75 -6.55 -3.73
C VAL A 247 15.49 -5.93 -4.33
N PHE A 248 14.39 -5.92 -3.57
CA PHE A 248 13.14 -5.30 -3.97
C PHE A 248 13.35 -3.86 -4.47
N VAL A 249 12.87 -3.59 -5.70
CA VAL A 249 13.13 -2.33 -6.41
C VAL A 249 12.76 -1.09 -5.60
N GLY A 250 11.63 -1.11 -4.89
CA GLY A 250 11.22 0.02 -4.07
C GLY A 250 12.16 0.28 -2.88
N LEU A 251 12.80 -0.75 -2.33
CA LEU A 251 13.83 -0.57 -1.30
C LEU A 251 15.11 0.01 -1.88
N THR A 252 15.55 -0.52 -3.02
CA THR A 252 16.72 -0.03 -3.77
C THR A 252 16.57 1.45 -4.12
N VAL A 253 15.42 1.84 -4.68
CA VAL A 253 15.14 3.23 -5.05
C VAL A 253 15.13 4.14 -3.83
N ARG A 254 14.53 3.74 -2.71
CA ARG A 254 14.55 4.52 -1.45
C ARG A 254 15.97 4.71 -0.92
N LEU A 255 16.80 3.67 -0.92
CA LEU A 255 18.19 3.77 -0.46
C LEU A 255 19.02 4.67 -1.37
N LEU A 256 18.87 4.55 -2.68
CA LEU A 256 19.52 5.45 -3.63
C LEU A 256 19.07 6.90 -3.43
N GLN A 257 17.77 7.11 -3.21
CA GLN A 257 17.24 8.43 -2.91
C GLN A 257 17.88 9.02 -1.65
N GLU A 258 17.93 8.28 -0.54
CA GLU A 258 18.59 8.73 0.70
C GLU A 258 20.04 9.16 0.46
N GLN A 259 20.80 8.38 -0.33
CA GLN A 259 22.20 8.69 -0.64
C GLN A 259 22.34 9.93 -1.53
N LEU A 260 21.44 10.11 -2.50
CA LEU A 260 21.43 11.30 -3.37
C LEU A 260 21.08 12.58 -2.60
N GLU A 261 20.13 12.50 -1.67
CA GLU A 261 19.74 13.64 -0.81
C GLU A 261 20.87 14.01 0.17
N GLN A 262 21.55 13.02 0.76
CA GLN A 262 22.75 13.24 1.58
C GLN A 262 23.90 13.87 0.76
N ALA A 263 24.06 13.45 -0.50
CA ALA A 263 25.04 14.03 -1.40
C ALA A 263 24.72 15.50 -1.75
N ALA A 264 23.45 15.84 -1.95
CA ALA A 264 23.03 17.20 -2.27
C ALA A 264 23.26 18.18 -1.10
N THR A 265 22.89 17.79 0.12
CA THR A 265 23.00 18.62 1.34
C THR A 265 24.44 18.96 1.75
N THR A 266 25.41 18.19 1.31
CA THR A 266 26.84 18.40 1.61
C THR A 266 27.56 19.24 0.54
N THR A 267 26.85 19.78 -0.46
CA THR A 267 27.43 20.63 -1.52
C THR A 267 27.05 22.09 -1.32
N ALA A 268 27.99 23.01 -1.54
CA ALA A 268 27.75 24.46 -1.52
C ALA A 268 26.74 24.95 -2.59
N ASP A 269 26.60 24.22 -3.70
CA ASP A 269 25.57 24.43 -4.73
C ASP A 269 25.00 23.08 -5.21
N PRO A 270 23.77 22.71 -4.81
CA PRO A 270 23.13 21.45 -5.18
C PRO A 270 22.89 21.27 -6.69
N THR A 271 22.87 22.37 -7.45
CA THR A 271 22.57 22.34 -8.89
C THR A 271 23.78 22.01 -9.75
N THR A 272 24.99 22.03 -9.18
CA THR A 272 26.25 21.78 -9.89
C THR A 272 26.98 20.51 -9.44
N ALA A 273 26.58 19.89 -8.33
CA ALA A 273 27.13 18.61 -7.87
C ALA A 273 26.45 17.39 -8.50
N TRP A 274 26.95 16.99 -9.66
CA TRP A 274 26.53 15.76 -10.33
C TRP A 274 26.90 14.51 -9.52
N THR A 275 25.98 13.57 -9.46
CA THR A 275 26.20 12.25 -8.87
C THR A 275 26.09 11.14 -9.90
N LEU A 276 27.13 10.33 -9.98
CA LEU A 276 27.20 9.13 -10.78
C LEU A 276 26.77 7.92 -9.95
N VAL A 277 25.76 7.20 -10.41
CA VAL A 277 25.27 5.97 -9.77
C VAL A 277 25.65 4.77 -10.65
N SER A 278 26.24 3.74 -10.05
CA SER A 278 26.59 2.49 -10.74
C SER A 278 25.94 1.27 -10.10
N GLY A 279 25.67 0.24 -10.92
CA GLY A 279 24.94 -0.97 -10.50
C GLY A 279 23.42 -0.83 -10.54
N PHE A 280 22.92 0.30 -11.05
CA PHE A 280 21.51 0.62 -11.25
C PHE A 280 21.36 1.62 -12.41
N PRO A 281 20.28 1.57 -13.20
CA PRO A 281 19.28 0.50 -13.28
C PRO A 281 19.77 -0.68 -14.14
N ASN A 282 19.39 -1.90 -13.80
CA ASN A 282 19.63 -3.11 -14.60
C ASN A 282 18.45 -3.42 -15.53
N THR A 283 17.26 -2.95 -15.18
CA THR A 283 16.02 -3.17 -15.94
C THR A 283 15.29 -1.86 -16.24
N LYS A 284 14.43 -1.86 -17.27
CA LYS A 284 13.54 -0.71 -17.54
C LYS A 284 12.56 -0.43 -16.40
N GLN A 285 12.15 -1.49 -15.69
CA GLN A 285 11.24 -1.39 -14.55
C GLN A 285 11.90 -0.66 -13.38
N GLU A 286 13.17 -0.94 -13.09
CA GLU A 286 13.94 -0.20 -12.09
C GLU A 286 14.03 1.29 -12.40
N LEU A 287 14.35 1.64 -13.65
CA LEU A 287 14.38 3.04 -14.08
C LEU A 287 13.01 3.72 -13.93
N ALA A 288 11.94 3.06 -14.37
CA ALA A 288 10.58 3.59 -14.27
C ALA A 288 10.14 3.78 -12.80
N GLU A 289 10.54 2.89 -11.90
CA GLU A 289 10.30 3.02 -10.46
C GLU A 289 11.04 4.23 -9.87
N PHE A 290 12.32 4.40 -10.22
CA PHE A 290 13.11 5.56 -9.80
C PHE A 290 12.49 6.86 -10.32
N GLU A 291 12.07 6.88 -11.58
CA GLU A 291 11.44 8.07 -12.18
C GLU A 291 10.12 8.43 -11.52
N ARG A 292 9.35 7.42 -11.11
CA ARG A 292 8.08 7.58 -10.41
C ARG A 292 8.29 8.13 -9.00
N GLU A 293 9.12 7.47 -8.21
CA GLU A 293 9.26 7.76 -6.77
C GLU A 293 10.22 8.92 -6.46
N VAL A 294 11.24 9.15 -7.30
CA VAL A 294 12.28 10.16 -7.03
C VAL A 294 12.08 11.40 -7.90
N GLN A 295 12.12 11.29 -9.23
CA GLN A 295 12.01 12.44 -10.13
C GLN A 295 11.79 12.08 -11.61
N LYS A 296 11.11 12.96 -12.36
CA LYS A 296 10.93 12.88 -13.83
C LYS A 296 12.29 12.82 -14.57
N PRO A 297 12.36 12.28 -15.80
CA PRO A 297 13.58 11.74 -16.40
C PRO A 297 14.81 12.64 -16.30
N ASN A 298 15.89 12.03 -15.83
CA ASN A 298 17.28 12.49 -15.94
C ASN A 298 18.02 11.62 -16.94
N PHE A 299 19.12 12.15 -17.48
CA PHE A 299 19.88 11.50 -18.54
C PHE A 299 20.44 10.14 -18.07
N VAL A 300 19.98 9.07 -18.71
CA VAL A 300 20.56 7.73 -18.54
C VAL A 300 21.64 7.55 -19.60
N VAL A 301 22.88 7.32 -19.19
CA VAL A 301 24.00 7.04 -20.10
C VAL A 301 24.40 5.58 -19.96
N LEU A 302 23.86 4.73 -20.84
CA LEU A 302 24.26 3.33 -20.91
C LEU A 302 25.58 3.20 -21.68
N LEU A 303 26.68 2.97 -20.97
CA LEU A 303 27.97 2.63 -21.58
C LEU A 303 28.12 1.11 -21.58
N ARG A 304 28.00 0.48 -22.75
CA ARG A 304 28.33 -0.95 -22.93
C ARG A 304 29.78 -1.08 -23.36
N HIS A 305 30.56 -1.79 -22.56
CA HIS A 305 31.85 -2.29 -23.02
C HIS A 305 31.59 -3.42 -24.02
N GLY A 306 31.93 -3.21 -25.30
CA GLY A 306 31.91 -4.28 -26.30
C GLY A 306 32.98 -5.33 -25.99
N PRO A 307 32.78 -6.60 -26.40
CA PRO A 307 33.87 -7.58 -26.34
C PRO A 307 35.04 -7.05 -27.19
N ALA A 308 36.25 -7.15 -26.62
CA ALA A 308 37.50 -6.83 -27.32
C ALA A 308 37.73 -7.75 -28.52
#